data_AF-A0A2R3IPA1-F1
#
_entry.id   AF-A0A2R3IPA1-F1
#
_cell.length_a   1.000
_cell.length_b   1.000
_cell.length_c   1.000
_cell.angle_alpha   90.00
_cell.angle_beta   90.00
_cell.angle_gamma   90.00
#
_symmetry.space_group_name_H-M   'P 1'
#
loop_
_entity.id
_entity.type
_entity.pdbx_description
1 polymer ?
#
loop_
_entity_poly.entity_id
_entity_poly.type
_entity_poly.pdbx_seq_one_letter_code
_entity_poly.pdbx_strand_id
1 'polypeptide(L)' 'MAQTRDLSDTGVYVKHPDLLRLDVGSIVTGQVQDLPIEAPVLRMEVVRIDAEGVGLRFLADQ' A
#
# COMPACT_ATOMS: atom_id res chain seq x y z
N MET A 1 2.83 -2.58 -12.23
CA MET A 1 3.23 -3.38 -11.05
C MET A 1 3.80 -2.42 -10.03
N ALA A 2 3.28 -2.42 -8.80
CA ALA A 2 3.78 -1.56 -7.72
C ALA A 2 5.09 -2.10 -7.17
N GLN A 3 6.03 -1.20 -6.87
CA GLN A 3 7.29 -1.56 -6.22
C GLN A 3 7.28 -1.07 -4.77
N THR A 4 7.42 -2.01 -3.84
CA THR A 4 7.61 -1.70 -2.43
C THR A 4 9.00 -1.14 -2.23
N ARG A 5 9.08 0.10 -1.72
CA ARG A 5 10.36 0.73 -1.37
C ARG A 5 10.72 0.49 0.09
N ASP A 6 9.71 0.49 0.95
CA ASP A 6 9.85 0.34 2.40
C ASP A 6 8.63 -0.39 2.96
N LEU A 7 8.86 -1.30 3.91
CA LEU A 7 7.84 -2.07 4.61
C LEU A 7 8.14 -2.01 6.11
N SER A 8 7.12 -1.69 6.89
CA SER A 8 7.15 -1.65 8.35
C SER A 8 5.96 -2.42 8.93
N ASP A 9 5.93 -2.60 10.24
CA ASP A 9 4.80 -3.22 10.95
C ASP A 9 3.48 -2.43 10.81
N THR A 10 3.57 -1.13 10.51
CA THR A 10 2.41 -0.22 10.48
C THR A 10 1.93 0.13 9.08
N GLY A 11 2.72 -0.19 8.05
CA GLY A 11 2.41 0.23 6.70
C GLY A 11 3.55 0.01 5.71
N VAL A 12 3.30 0.40 4.47
CA VAL A 12 4.18 0.20 3.32
C VAL A 12 4.27 1.48 2.49
N TYR A 13 5.44 1.75 1.92
CA TYR A 13 5.59 2.79 0.92
C TYR A 13 5.82 2.17 -0.46
N VAL A 14 5.00 2.58 -1.43
CA VAL A 14 4.99 2.00 -2.77
C VAL A 14 5.13 3.06 -3.85
N LYS A 15 5.89 2.74 -4.90
CA LYS A 15 5.94 3.53 -6.13
C LYS A 15 4.98 2.92 -7.15
N HIS A 16 3.93 3.66 -7.49
CA HIS A 16 2.99 3.27 -8.55
C HIS A 16 2.30 4.51 -9.15
N PRO A 17 2.41 4.76 -10.47
CA PRO A 17 1.86 5.96 -11.09
C PRO A 17 0.37 6.15 -10.86
N ASP A 18 -0.39 5.05 -10.81
CA ASP A 18 -1.84 5.14 -10.61
C ASP A 18 -2.23 5.46 -9.17
N LEU A 19 -1.39 5.10 -8.19
CA LEU A 19 -1.65 5.44 -6.79
C LEU A 19 -1.42 6.93 -6.50
N LEU A 20 -0.59 7.61 -7.31
CA LEU A 20 -0.37 9.06 -7.21
C LEU A 20 -1.62 9.88 -7.54
N ARG A 21 -2.65 9.26 -8.16
CA ARG A 21 -3.92 9.91 -8.51
C ARG A 21 -4.98 9.75 -7.42
N LEU A 22 -4.69 9.04 -6.34
CA LEU A 22 -5.60 8.88 -5.22
C LEU A 22 -5.55 10.10 -4.29
N ASP A 23 -6.56 10.22 -3.45
CA ASP A 23 -6.58 11.22 -2.38
C ASP A 23 -6.04 10.63 -1.07
N VAL A 24 -5.44 11.47 -0.24
CA VAL A 24 -5.15 11.11 1.16
C VAL A 24 -6.46 10.78 1.87
N GLY A 25 -6.49 9.66 2.59
CA GLY A 25 -7.68 9.07 3.20
C GLY A 25 -8.36 7.99 2.33
N SER A 26 -7.94 7.82 1.06
CA SER A 26 -8.47 6.76 0.20
C SER A 26 -8.15 5.38 0.78
N ILE A 27 -9.13 4.48 0.73
CA ILE A 27 -8.96 3.08 1.13
C ILE A 27 -8.62 2.25 -0.10
N VAL A 28 -7.53 1.50 -0.01
CA VAL A 28 -7.04 0.62 -1.07
C VAL A 28 -6.86 -0.79 -0.54
N THR A 29 -6.93 -1.77 -1.44
CA THR A 29 -6.59 -3.16 -1.17
C THR A 29 -5.33 -3.54 -1.91
N GLY A 30 -4.43 -4.27 -1.26
CA GLY A 30 -3.22 -4.80 -1.87
C GLY A 30 -2.97 -6.25 -1.48
N GLN A 31 -2.26 -6.98 -2.33
CA GLN A 31 -1.75 -8.31 -2.02
C GLN A 31 -0.22 -8.29 -2.08
N VAL A 32 0.40 -9.01 -1.15
CA VAL A 32 1.83 -9.32 -1.24
C VAL A 32 2.02 -10.28 -2.41
N GLN A 33 3.04 -10.08 -3.23
CA GLN A 33 3.36 -10.99 -4.33
C GLN A 33 4.41 -12.02 -3.89
N ASP A 34 4.58 -13.08 -4.69
CA ASP A 34 5.63 -14.09 -4.52
C ASP A 34 5.58 -14.89 -3.20
N LEU A 35 4.39 -15.02 -2.60
CA LEU A 35 4.17 -15.97 -1.50
C LEU A 35 3.93 -17.39 -2.05
N PRO A 36 4.42 -18.44 -1.36
CA PRO A 36 4.19 -19.84 -1.74
C PRO A 36 2.74 -20.29 -1.51
N ILE A 37 1.93 -19.41 -0.92
CA ILE A 37 0.52 -19.57 -0.60
C ILE A 37 -0.26 -18.39 -1.20
N GLU A 38 -1.59 -18.49 -1.23
CA GLU A 38 -2.42 -17.34 -1.58
C GLU A 38 -2.13 -16.18 -0.61
N ALA A 39 -1.74 -15.05 -1.18
CA ALA A 39 -1.36 -13.90 -0.38
C ALA A 39 -2.58 -13.25 0.26
N PRO A 40 -2.50 -12.88 1.56
CA PRO A 40 -3.59 -12.18 2.20
C PRO A 40 -3.84 -10.84 1.51
N VAL A 41 -5.12 -10.51 1.32
CA VAL A 41 -5.55 -9.18 0.89
C VAL A 41 -5.48 -8.26 2.11
N LEU A 42 -4.72 -7.18 2.00
CA LEU A 42 -4.56 -6.16 3.03
C LEU A 42 -5.37 -4.92 2.67
N ARG A 43 -6.16 -4.41 3.61
CA ARG A 43 -6.80 -3.10 3.52
C ARG A 43 -5.88 -2.04 4.09
N MET A 44 -5.75 -0.92 3.36
CA MET A 44 -4.83 0.15 3.70
C MET A 44 -5.46 1.52 3.43
N GLU A 45 -5.01 2.52 4.17
CA GLU A 45 -5.35 3.92 3.95
C GLU A 45 -4.16 4.68 3.38
N VAL A 46 -4.40 5.52 2.37
CA VAL A 46 -3.41 6.48 1.87
C VAL A 46 -3.18 7.56 2.92
N VAL A 47 -2.01 7.59 3.55
CA VAL A 47 -1.68 8.59 4.59
C VAL A 47 -0.79 9.72 4.09
N ARG A 48 -0.09 9.53 2.96
CA ARG A 48 0.71 10.57 2.29
C ARG A 48 0.95 10.24 0.82
N ILE A 49 1.09 11.27 0.00
CA ILE A 49 1.52 11.19 -1.41
C ILE A 49 2.62 12.21 -1.61
N ASP A 50 3.69 11.82 -2.29
CA ASP A 50 4.78 12.71 -2.71
C ASP A 50 5.17 12.44 -4.17
N ALA A 51 6.16 13.17 -4.67
CA ALA A 51 6.61 13.05 -6.07
C ALA A 51 7.18 11.65 -6.42
N GLU A 52 7.54 10.85 -5.42
CA GLU A 52 8.17 9.56 -5.60
C GLU A 52 7.23 8.37 -5.38
N GLY A 53 6.13 8.54 -4.65
CA GLY A 53 5.26 7.42 -4.28
C GLY A 53 4.21 7.74 -3.22
N VAL A 54 3.67 6.67 -2.64
CA VAL A 54 2.52 6.71 -1.74
C VAL A 54 2.83 5.94 -0.46
N GLY A 55 2.59 6.58 0.69
CA GLY A 55 2.60 5.92 1.99
C GLY A 55 1.22 5.36 2.31
N LEU A 56 1.17 4.06 2.58
CA LEU A 56 -0.03 3.31 2.92
C LEU A 56 0.08 2.81 4.36
N ARG A 57 -0.95 3.03 5.17
CA ARG A 57 -1.05 2.52 6.55
C ARG A 57 -1.93 1.29 6.57
N PHE A 58 -1.49 0.21 7.21
CA PHE A 58 -2.30 -0.98 7.39
C PHE A 58 -3.53 -0.66 8.26
N LEU A 59 -4.69 -1.11 7.79
CA LEU A 59 -5.90 -1.14 8.59
C LEU A 59 -5.97 -2.54 9.17
N ALA A 60 -5.91 -2.64 10.50
CA ALA A 60 -6.26 -3.88 11.17
C ALA A 60 -7.75 -4.11 10.94
N ASP A 61 -8.10 -5.10 10.12
CA ASP A 61 -9.45 -5.65 10.15
C ASP A 61 -9.57 -6.37 11.50
N GLN A 62 -10.48 -5.90 12.36
CA GLN A 62 -10.76 -6.50 13.67
C GLN A 62 -11.38 -7.90 13.53
#